data_AF-A0A6M3JNL0-F1
#
_entry.id   AF-A0A6M3JNL0-F1
#
_cell.length_a   1.000
_cell.length_b   1.000
_cell.length_c   1.000
_cell.angle_alpha   90.00
_cell.angle_beta   90.00
_cell.angle_gamma   90.00
#
_symmetry.space_group_name_H-M   'P 1'
#
loop_
_entity.id
_entity.type
_entity.pdbx_description
1 polymer ?
#
loop_
_entity_poly.entity_id
_entity_poly.type
_entity_poly.pdbx_seq_one_letter_code
_entity_poly.pdbx_strand_id
1 'polypeptide(L)'
;MKREDLEKRAKELVVEFDETTTDDELAKLIKDVEDLDTTDTATIKKQLEDAIKRRDTALRDRRDMKKKLDTLQSDLEGRPSKEEYTTLKEQIDSLTTFKKQIEEEIETKKLESLDEVAKAKLRADKAEKEKDVKYQEGLNTATTKFQAQVDELTTKLTGYEKQVGMLRTTSLENEIIKAAVKHKAIEPSHIVKMLRNEFTFDADVGRFFNYVRDEKGNIAKEVEVDEYITDFLAKEENDYLISENVNRTSLRFQDTNKDKDIRVNLSKNTKYDPKSPTVVDAAADAGLSVPDWIEVRQLRDAKFAKIESAKEAK
;
A
#
# COMPACT_ATOMS: atom_id res chain seq x y z
N MET A 1 -39.06 0.62 17.74
CA MET A 1 -39.85 -0.61 17.51
C MET A 1 -39.33 -1.68 18.44
N LYS A 2 -40.16 -2.63 18.90
CA LYS A 2 -39.62 -3.79 19.62
C LYS A 2 -39.02 -4.76 18.60
N ARG A 3 -37.98 -5.53 18.97
CA ARG A 3 -37.30 -6.48 18.07
C ARG A 3 -38.27 -7.43 17.37
N GLU A 4 -39.30 -7.91 18.07
CA GLU A 4 -40.36 -8.75 17.49
C GLU A 4 -41.11 -8.07 16.33
N ASP A 5 -41.30 -6.75 16.36
CA ASP A 5 -41.93 -6.00 15.28
C ASP A 5 -41.01 -5.88 14.06
N LEU A 6 -39.69 -5.72 14.28
CA LEU A 6 -38.67 -5.66 13.22
C LEU A 6 -38.50 -7.02 12.54
N GLU A 7 -38.43 -8.10 13.32
CA GLU A 7 -38.31 -9.46 12.78
C GLU A 7 -39.54 -9.87 11.97
N LYS A 8 -40.74 -9.49 12.41
CA LYS A 8 -41.97 -9.75 11.66
C LYS A 8 -41.97 -8.99 10.32
N ARG A 9 -41.52 -7.74 10.33
CA ARG A 9 -41.47 -6.87 9.15
C ARG A 9 -40.35 -7.27 8.17
N ALA A 10 -39.20 -7.69 8.68
CA ALA A 10 -38.13 -8.30 7.89
C ALA A 10 -38.59 -9.60 7.22
N LYS A 11 -39.36 -10.45 7.91
CA LYS A 11 -39.97 -11.66 7.32
C LYS A 11 -41.01 -11.34 6.25
N GLU A 12 -41.85 -10.31 6.46
CA GLU A 12 -42.81 -9.84 5.45
C GLU A 12 -42.12 -9.31 4.18
N LEU A 13 -40.95 -8.68 4.32
CA LEU A 13 -40.14 -8.14 3.22
C LEU A 13 -39.09 -9.13 2.66
N VAL A 14 -39.07 -10.37 3.13
CA VAL A 14 -38.10 -11.42 2.72
C VAL A 14 -36.63 -10.98 2.92
N VAL A 15 -36.36 -10.25 3.99
CA VAL A 15 -35.00 -9.88 4.40
C VAL A 15 -34.43 -11.03 5.23
N GLU A 16 -33.32 -11.63 4.77
CA GLU A 16 -32.61 -12.65 5.54
C GLU A 16 -31.84 -12.00 6.70
N PHE A 17 -32.07 -12.50 7.92
CA PHE A 17 -31.34 -12.10 9.13
C PHE A 17 -31.10 -13.32 10.02
N ASP A 18 -30.07 -13.24 10.87
CA ASP A 18 -29.73 -14.28 11.84
C ASP A 18 -29.81 -13.76 13.28
N GLU A 19 -29.66 -14.65 14.25
CA GLU A 19 -29.73 -14.30 15.68
C GLU A 19 -28.61 -13.34 16.11
N THR A 20 -27.53 -13.22 15.32
CA THR A 20 -26.41 -12.32 15.58
C THR A 20 -26.60 -10.92 15.02
N THR A 21 -27.61 -10.72 14.17
CA THR A 21 -27.93 -9.42 13.57
C THR A 21 -28.46 -8.47 14.63
N THR A 22 -27.88 -7.28 14.72
CA THR A 22 -28.28 -6.28 15.71
C THR A 22 -29.56 -5.56 15.28
N ASP A 23 -30.33 -5.03 16.25
CA ASP A 23 -31.60 -4.36 15.98
C ASP A 23 -31.43 -3.14 15.04
N ASP A 24 -30.29 -2.44 15.13
CA ASP A 24 -29.95 -1.30 14.27
C ASP A 24 -29.61 -1.75 12.83
N GLU A 25 -28.91 -2.88 12.66
CA GLU A 25 -28.63 -3.48 11.34
C GLU A 25 -29.91 -4.00 10.70
N LEU A 26 -30.79 -4.64 11.47
CA LEU A 26 -32.07 -5.15 10.99
C LEU A 26 -33.01 -4.02 10.56
N ALA A 27 -33.09 -2.93 11.33
CA ALA A 27 -33.86 -1.75 10.97
C ALA A 27 -33.34 -1.07 9.70
N LYS A 28 -32.02 -1.06 9.51
CA LYS A 28 -31.39 -0.52 8.30
C LYS A 28 -31.68 -1.37 7.07
N LEU A 29 -31.58 -2.70 7.18
CA LEU A 29 -31.92 -3.63 6.10
C LEU A 29 -33.39 -3.51 5.66
N ILE A 30 -34.31 -3.34 6.60
CA ILE A 30 -35.74 -3.11 6.30
C ILE A 30 -35.91 -1.80 5.54
N LYS A 31 -35.26 -0.72 5.99
CA LYS A 31 -35.38 0.60 5.37
C LYS A 31 -34.78 0.63 3.97
N ASP A 32 -33.63 -0.03 3.77
CA ASP A 32 -32.97 -0.12 2.47
C ASP A 32 -33.85 -0.87 1.44
N VAL A 33 -34.71 -1.78 1.90
CA VAL A 33 -35.70 -2.47 1.05
C VAL A 33 -36.98 -1.63 0.84
N GLU A 34 -37.44 -0.90 1.86
CA GLU A 34 -38.60 -0.01 1.75
C GLU A 34 -38.32 1.23 0.87
N ASP A 35 -37.06 1.72 0.83
CA ASP A 35 -36.62 2.88 0.03
C ASP A 35 -36.27 2.51 -1.44
N LEU A 36 -36.36 1.23 -1.84
CA LEU A 36 -36.20 0.81 -3.24
C LEU A 36 -37.47 1.17 -4.04
N ASP A 37 -37.40 2.25 -4.82
CA ASP A 37 -38.44 2.65 -5.77
C ASP A 37 -38.63 1.54 -6.82
N THR A 38 -39.75 0.80 -6.71
CA THR A 38 -40.03 -0.43 -7.48
C THR A 38 -40.44 -0.19 -8.93
N THR A 39 -40.35 1.04 -9.42
CA THR A 39 -40.85 1.42 -10.75
C THR A 39 -39.84 1.22 -11.90
N ASP A 40 -38.53 1.11 -11.62
CA ASP A 40 -37.51 0.90 -12.66
C ASP A 40 -36.90 -0.51 -12.63
N THR A 41 -37.64 -1.46 -13.19
CA THR A 41 -37.25 -2.88 -13.27
C THR A 41 -35.90 -3.13 -13.97
N ALA A 42 -35.41 -2.20 -14.80
CA ALA A 42 -34.16 -2.34 -15.52
C ALA A 42 -32.93 -2.13 -14.62
N THR A 43 -32.98 -1.13 -13.73
CA THR A 43 -31.90 -0.84 -12.77
C THR A 43 -31.80 -1.92 -11.70
N ILE A 44 -32.93 -2.41 -11.18
CA ILE A 44 -32.96 -3.53 -10.22
C ILE A 44 -32.38 -4.80 -10.85
N LYS A 45 -32.71 -5.11 -12.11
CA LYS A 45 -32.17 -6.29 -12.82
C LYS A 45 -30.67 -6.18 -13.04
N LYS A 46 -30.16 -4.99 -13.35
CA LYS A 46 -28.72 -4.74 -13.50
C LYS A 46 -27.97 -4.86 -12.17
N GLN A 47 -28.53 -4.31 -11.09
CA GLN A 47 -27.96 -4.45 -9.75
C GLN A 47 -27.94 -5.91 -9.28
N LEU A 48 -29.01 -6.68 -9.59
CA LEU A 48 -29.07 -8.11 -9.30
C LEU A 48 -28.04 -8.90 -10.11
N GLU A 49 -27.88 -8.61 -11.41
CA GLU A 49 -26.83 -9.23 -12.24
C GLU A 49 -25.42 -8.91 -11.73
N ASP A 50 -25.16 -7.68 -11.32
CA ASP A 50 -23.87 -7.26 -10.78
C ASP A 50 -23.61 -7.90 -9.41
N ALA A 51 -24.62 -8.03 -8.56
CA ALA A 51 -24.54 -8.75 -7.29
C ALA A 51 -24.27 -10.25 -7.49
N ILE A 52 -24.93 -10.88 -8.46
CA ILE A 52 -24.69 -12.29 -8.84
C ILE A 52 -23.27 -12.46 -9.38
N LYS A 53 -22.80 -11.56 -10.25
CA LYS A 53 -21.42 -11.61 -10.77
C LYS A 53 -20.39 -11.44 -9.65
N ARG A 54 -20.60 -10.52 -8.72
CA ARG A 54 -19.73 -10.33 -7.55
C ARG A 54 -19.72 -11.57 -6.65
N ARG A 55 -20.89 -12.14 -6.37
CA ARG A 55 -21.02 -13.38 -5.60
C ARG A 55 -20.28 -14.54 -6.27
N ASP A 56 -20.48 -14.73 -7.57
CA ASP A 56 -19.89 -15.85 -8.31
C ASP A 56 -18.36 -15.68 -8.43
N THR A 57 -17.88 -14.45 -8.57
CA THR A 57 -16.44 -14.12 -8.53
C THR A 57 -15.87 -14.42 -7.15
N ALA A 58 -16.50 -13.96 -6.07
CA ALA A 58 -16.08 -14.24 -4.70
C ALA A 58 -16.09 -15.75 -4.38
N LEU A 59 -17.07 -16.50 -4.89
CA LEU A 59 -17.13 -17.96 -4.74
C LEU A 59 -16.01 -18.66 -5.51
N ARG A 60 -15.65 -18.17 -6.70
CA ARG A 60 -14.50 -18.68 -7.47
C ARG A 60 -13.20 -18.38 -6.73
N ASP A 61 -12.98 -17.15 -6.29
CA ASP A 61 -11.79 -16.74 -5.54
C ASP A 61 -11.65 -17.55 -4.25
N ARG A 62 -12.75 -17.79 -3.53
CA ARG A 62 -12.76 -18.64 -2.33
C ARG A 62 -12.33 -20.08 -2.65
N ARG A 63 -12.81 -20.66 -3.76
CA ARG A 63 -12.43 -22.01 -4.19
C ARG A 63 -10.96 -22.07 -4.59
N ASP A 64 -10.45 -21.05 -5.27
CA ASP A 64 -9.05 -20.99 -5.71
C ASP A 64 -8.09 -20.77 -4.53
N MET A 65 -8.47 -19.93 -3.56
CA MET A 65 -7.71 -19.76 -2.32
C MET A 65 -7.73 -21.03 -1.46
N LYS A 66 -8.87 -21.74 -1.40
CA LYS A 66 -8.95 -23.03 -0.72
C LYS A 66 -8.03 -24.07 -1.37
N LYS A 67 -8.04 -24.18 -2.71
CA LYS A 67 -7.11 -25.06 -3.43
C LYS A 67 -5.65 -24.69 -3.17
N LYS A 68 -5.32 -23.39 -3.16
CA LYS A 68 -3.96 -22.90 -2.83
C LYS A 68 -3.56 -23.27 -1.40
N LEU A 69 -4.48 -23.14 -0.44
CA LEU A 69 -4.26 -23.56 0.94
C LEU A 69 -4.04 -25.07 1.03
N ASP A 70 -4.90 -25.87 0.40
CA ASP A 70 -4.77 -27.33 0.39
C ASP A 70 -3.43 -27.76 -0.24
N THR A 71 -2.99 -27.11 -1.34
CA THR A 71 -1.65 -27.36 -1.93
C THR A 71 -0.52 -26.92 -1.02
N LEU A 72 -0.60 -25.73 -0.41
CA LEU A 72 0.46 -25.24 0.49
C LEU A 72 0.55 -26.08 1.76
N GLN A 73 -0.58 -26.58 2.26
CA GLN A 73 -0.64 -27.44 3.43
C GLN A 73 -0.07 -28.82 3.12
N SER A 74 -0.39 -29.40 1.95
CA SER A 74 0.27 -30.63 1.46
C SER A 74 1.77 -30.44 1.23
N ASP A 75 2.21 -29.27 0.74
CA ASP A 75 3.63 -28.93 0.55
C ASP A 75 4.36 -28.72 1.88
N LEU A 76 3.64 -28.33 2.93
CA LEU A 76 4.15 -28.18 4.29
C LEU A 76 4.24 -29.53 5.03
N GLU A 77 3.27 -30.43 4.84
CA GLU A 77 3.26 -31.77 5.45
C GLU A 77 4.39 -32.67 4.94
N GLY A 78 4.92 -32.42 3.74
CA GLY A 78 6.04 -33.16 3.15
C GLY A 78 7.44 -32.58 3.42
N ARG A 79 7.53 -31.41 4.09
CA ARG A 79 8.82 -30.79 4.40
C ARG A 79 9.29 -31.20 5.80
N PRO A 80 10.60 -31.46 5.98
CA PRO A 80 11.14 -31.67 7.31
C PRO A 80 10.83 -30.44 8.17
N SER A 81 10.35 -30.68 9.38
CA SER A 81 10.15 -29.64 10.38
C SER A 81 11.44 -28.85 10.60
N LYS A 82 11.34 -27.63 11.13
CA LYS A 82 12.53 -26.78 11.37
C LYS A 82 13.59 -27.50 12.21
N GLU A 83 13.16 -28.36 13.13
CA GLU A 83 14.01 -29.19 14.00
C GLU A 83 14.65 -30.36 13.25
N GLU A 84 13.91 -31.02 12.36
CA GLU A 84 14.44 -32.04 11.45
C GLU A 84 15.43 -31.43 10.45
N TYR A 85 15.18 -30.22 9.95
CA TYR A 85 16.11 -29.52 9.06
C TYR A 85 17.43 -29.16 9.76
N THR A 86 17.38 -28.72 11.02
CA THR A 86 18.60 -28.43 11.80
C THR A 86 19.39 -29.70 12.08
N THR A 87 18.73 -30.80 12.44
CA THR A 87 19.40 -32.08 12.68
C THR A 87 19.95 -32.69 11.40
N LEU A 88 19.23 -32.60 10.27
CA LEU A 88 19.74 -32.96 8.94
C LEU A 88 20.96 -32.13 8.57
N LYS A 89 20.95 -30.83 8.87
CA LYS A 89 22.10 -29.95 8.60
C LYS A 89 23.32 -30.34 9.43
N GLU A 90 23.14 -30.60 10.73
CA GLU A 90 24.21 -31.08 11.61
C GLU A 90 24.75 -32.45 11.17
N GLN A 91 23.87 -33.36 10.75
CA GLN A 91 24.25 -34.66 10.20
C GLN A 91 25.05 -34.51 8.90
N ILE A 92 24.60 -33.64 7.99
CA ILE A 92 25.34 -33.32 6.77
C ILE A 92 26.72 -32.76 7.12
N ASP A 93 26.81 -31.78 8.01
CA ASP A 93 28.08 -31.17 8.42
C ASP A 93 29.03 -32.24 9.01
N SER A 94 28.52 -33.11 9.88
CA SER A 94 29.30 -34.22 10.46
C SER A 94 29.74 -35.27 9.43
N LEU A 95 28.92 -35.57 8.42
CA LEU A 95 29.27 -36.49 7.35
C LEU A 95 30.33 -35.87 6.43
N THR A 96 30.29 -34.57 6.17
CA THR A 96 31.35 -33.87 5.43
C THR A 96 32.68 -33.88 6.18
N THR A 97 32.68 -33.66 7.50
CA THR A 97 33.94 -33.70 8.27
C THR A 97 34.50 -35.12 8.34
N PHE A 98 33.65 -36.12 8.55
CA PHE A 98 34.05 -37.53 8.54
C PHE A 98 34.59 -37.99 7.17
N LYS A 99 33.94 -37.59 6.07
CA LYS A 99 34.42 -37.88 4.71
C LYS A 99 35.82 -37.28 4.48
N LYS A 100 36.05 -36.05 4.95
CA LYS A 100 37.36 -35.38 4.84
C LYS A 100 38.45 -36.12 5.61
N GLN A 101 38.14 -36.60 6.81
CA GLN A 101 39.06 -37.41 7.63
C GLN A 101 39.41 -38.75 6.96
N ILE A 102 38.41 -39.46 6.41
CA ILE A 102 38.64 -40.70 5.67
C ILE A 102 39.47 -40.47 4.42
N GLU A 103 39.22 -39.39 3.67
CA GLU A 103 40.02 -39.04 2.50
C GLU A 103 41.48 -38.78 2.89
N GLU A 104 41.75 -38.08 4.01
CA GLU A 104 43.10 -37.87 4.53
C GLU A 104 43.80 -39.18 4.96
N GLU A 105 43.09 -40.11 5.63
CA GLU A 105 43.65 -41.42 5.99
C GLU A 105 43.92 -42.34 4.79
N ILE A 106 43.06 -42.30 3.77
CA ILE A 106 43.29 -43.05 2.52
C ILE A 106 44.47 -42.43 1.76
N GLU A 107 44.62 -41.11 1.83
CA GLU A 107 45.70 -40.38 1.18
C GLU A 107 47.06 -40.65 1.84
N THR A 108 47.14 -40.69 3.18
CA THR A 108 48.39 -41.05 3.88
C THR A 108 48.85 -42.47 3.54
N LYS A 109 47.92 -43.43 3.52
CA LYS A 109 48.20 -44.83 3.13
C LYS A 109 48.58 -44.99 1.64
N LYS A 110 47.98 -44.20 0.74
CA LYS A 110 48.35 -44.18 -0.68
C LYS A 110 49.72 -43.51 -0.90
N LEU A 111 50.03 -42.46 -0.16
CA LEU A 111 51.34 -41.80 -0.25
C LEU A 111 52.46 -42.73 0.25
N GLU A 112 52.24 -43.57 1.25
CA GLU A 112 53.27 -44.54 1.71
C GLU A 112 53.63 -45.61 0.66
N SER A 113 52.73 -45.91 -0.27
CA SER A 113 52.89 -46.97 -1.28
C SER A 113 53.26 -46.49 -2.69
N LEU A 114 53.38 -45.18 -2.90
CA LEU A 114 53.62 -44.57 -4.22
C LEU A 114 55.04 -44.01 -4.37
N ASP A 115 55.59 -44.16 -5.58
CA ASP A 115 56.88 -43.58 -6.01
C ASP A 115 56.85 -42.03 -5.96
N GLU A 116 58.02 -41.39 -5.83
CA GLU A 116 58.12 -39.92 -5.68
C GLU A 116 57.41 -39.13 -6.79
N VAL A 117 57.43 -39.65 -8.03
CA VAL A 117 56.73 -39.03 -9.18
C VAL A 117 55.21 -39.08 -9.01
N ALA A 118 54.68 -40.18 -8.46
CA ALA A 118 53.25 -40.30 -8.20
C ALA A 118 52.81 -39.47 -6.99
N LYS A 119 53.67 -39.34 -5.96
CA LYS A 119 53.46 -38.39 -4.85
C LYS A 119 53.40 -36.94 -5.35
N ALA A 120 54.27 -36.57 -6.29
CA ALA A 120 54.30 -35.23 -6.86
C ALA A 120 53.02 -34.92 -7.67
N LYS A 121 52.55 -35.85 -8.51
CA LYS A 121 51.26 -35.71 -9.23
C LYS A 121 50.08 -35.55 -8.27
N LEU A 122 50.02 -36.36 -7.22
CA LEU A 122 48.91 -36.31 -6.27
C LEU A 122 48.87 -34.98 -5.49
N ARG A 123 50.04 -34.41 -5.15
CA ARG A 123 50.14 -33.06 -4.57
C ARG A 123 49.70 -31.96 -5.55
N ALA A 124 50.04 -32.10 -6.83
CA ALA A 124 49.62 -31.14 -7.86
C ALA A 124 48.10 -31.16 -8.06
N ASP A 125 47.48 -32.33 -8.19
CA ASP A 125 46.02 -32.49 -8.31
C ASP A 125 45.29 -31.93 -7.08
N LYS A 126 45.86 -32.10 -5.88
CA LYS A 126 45.29 -31.54 -4.64
C LYS A 126 45.37 -30.01 -4.62
N ALA A 127 46.52 -29.44 -5.00
CA ALA A 127 46.69 -28.00 -5.09
C ALA A 127 45.75 -27.37 -6.15
N GLU A 128 45.48 -28.09 -7.24
CA GLU A 128 44.51 -27.66 -8.26
C GLU A 128 43.08 -27.68 -7.73
N LYS A 129 42.65 -28.79 -7.10
CA LYS A 129 41.33 -28.86 -6.44
C LYS A 129 41.15 -27.80 -5.36
N GLU A 130 42.18 -27.51 -4.58
CA GLU A 130 42.12 -26.50 -3.53
C GLU A 130 42.00 -25.07 -4.12
N LYS A 131 42.60 -24.82 -5.29
CA LYS A 131 42.39 -23.58 -6.03
C LYS A 131 40.96 -23.47 -6.54
N ASP A 132 40.40 -24.56 -7.08
CA ASP A 132 39.02 -24.58 -7.57
C ASP A 132 38.02 -24.34 -6.44
N VAL A 133 38.22 -24.95 -5.27
CA VAL A 133 37.40 -24.71 -4.08
C VAL A 133 37.48 -23.25 -3.65
N LYS A 134 38.69 -22.68 -3.52
CA LYS A 134 38.85 -21.26 -3.15
C LYS A 134 38.26 -20.32 -4.19
N TYR A 135 38.35 -20.67 -5.47
CA TYR A 135 37.72 -19.90 -6.54
C TYR A 135 36.20 -19.93 -6.42
N GLN A 136 35.59 -21.10 -6.22
CA GLN A 136 34.14 -21.21 -6.02
C GLN A 136 33.67 -20.51 -4.75
N GLU A 137 34.39 -20.63 -3.63
CA GLU A 137 34.08 -19.92 -2.39
C GLU A 137 34.14 -18.40 -2.58
N GLY A 138 35.15 -17.91 -3.29
CA GLY A 138 35.27 -16.49 -3.66
C GLY A 138 34.11 -16.04 -4.53
N LEU A 139 33.71 -16.85 -5.51
CA LEU A 139 32.60 -16.56 -6.42
C LEU A 139 31.25 -16.55 -5.69
N ASN A 140 31.02 -17.50 -4.79
CA ASN A 140 29.83 -17.54 -3.94
C ASN A 140 29.77 -16.35 -2.99
N THR A 141 30.89 -15.97 -2.39
CA THR A 141 30.99 -14.79 -1.52
C THR A 141 30.74 -13.49 -2.28
N ALA A 142 31.28 -13.36 -3.49
CA ALA A 142 31.04 -12.20 -4.34
C ALA A 142 29.57 -12.13 -4.78
N THR A 143 28.99 -13.25 -5.18
CA THR A 143 27.59 -13.35 -5.63
C THR A 143 26.62 -13.02 -4.50
N THR A 144 26.85 -13.54 -3.30
CA THR A 144 26.02 -13.24 -2.12
C THR A 144 26.09 -11.77 -1.72
N LYS A 145 27.30 -11.17 -1.72
CA LYS A 145 27.45 -9.72 -1.47
C LYS A 145 26.76 -8.88 -2.53
N PHE A 146 26.89 -9.24 -3.79
CA PHE A 146 26.24 -8.54 -4.90
C PHE A 146 24.72 -8.64 -4.79
N GLN A 147 24.18 -9.82 -4.49
CA GLN A 147 22.74 -10.01 -4.29
C GLN A 147 22.22 -9.16 -3.13
N ALA A 148 22.93 -9.14 -1.99
CA ALA A 148 22.56 -8.31 -0.85
C ALA A 148 22.52 -6.81 -1.21
N GLN A 149 23.45 -6.33 -2.04
CA GLN A 149 23.44 -4.95 -2.53
C GLN A 149 22.25 -4.67 -3.47
N VAL A 150 21.91 -5.62 -4.34
CA VAL A 150 20.74 -5.51 -5.23
C VAL A 150 19.45 -5.46 -4.39
N ASP A 151 19.32 -6.31 -3.39
CA ASP A 151 18.14 -6.34 -2.52
C ASP A 151 18.00 -5.04 -1.70
N GLU A 152 19.12 -4.51 -1.19
CA GLU A 152 19.15 -3.22 -0.48
C GLU A 152 18.73 -2.06 -1.39
N LEU A 153 19.27 -2.00 -2.61
CA LEU A 153 18.92 -0.97 -3.59
C LEU A 153 17.46 -1.07 -4.03
N THR A 154 16.94 -2.29 -4.22
CA THR A 154 15.53 -2.53 -4.57
C THR A 154 14.61 -2.05 -3.45
N THR A 155 14.98 -2.31 -2.20
CA THR A 155 14.22 -1.84 -1.03
C THR A 155 14.22 -0.31 -0.93
N LYS A 156 15.38 0.32 -1.17
CA LYS A 156 15.48 1.80 -1.22
C LYS A 156 14.65 2.40 -2.35
N LEU A 157 14.70 1.80 -3.54
CA LEU A 157 13.99 2.27 -4.72
C LEU A 157 12.47 2.21 -4.51
N THR A 158 11.96 1.10 -4.00
CA THR A 158 10.53 0.96 -3.65
C THR A 158 10.11 1.94 -2.54
N GLY A 159 10.99 2.23 -1.57
CA GLY A 159 10.78 3.28 -0.59
C GLY A 159 10.64 4.67 -1.22
N TYR A 160 11.55 5.03 -2.13
CA TYR A 160 11.49 6.30 -2.86
C TYR A 160 10.28 6.41 -3.78
N GLU A 161 9.88 5.33 -4.47
CA GLU A 161 8.68 5.32 -5.31
C GLU A 161 7.41 5.61 -4.50
N LYS A 162 7.29 5.03 -3.30
CA LYS A 162 6.18 5.34 -2.38
C LYS A 162 6.19 6.82 -1.98
N GLN A 163 7.36 7.35 -1.60
CA GLN A 163 7.52 8.77 -1.25
C GLN A 163 7.13 9.69 -2.41
N VAL A 164 7.59 9.38 -3.62
CA VAL A 164 7.23 10.12 -4.85
C VAL A 164 5.73 10.02 -5.12
N GLY A 165 5.12 8.84 -4.96
CA GLY A 165 3.68 8.64 -5.09
C GLY A 165 2.88 9.54 -4.15
N MET A 166 3.22 9.58 -2.86
CA MET A 166 2.56 10.46 -1.88
C MET A 166 2.73 11.95 -2.20
N LEU A 167 3.94 12.36 -2.62
CA LEU A 167 4.19 13.74 -3.03
C LEU A 167 3.37 14.11 -4.26
N ARG A 168 3.21 13.19 -5.22
CA ARG A 168 2.34 13.38 -6.38
C ARG A 168 0.88 13.53 -5.96
N THR A 169 0.34 12.64 -5.13
CA THR A 169 -1.03 12.76 -4.62
C THR A 169 -1.22 14.10 -3.91
N THR A 170 -0.30 14.49 -3.02
CA THR A 170 -0.36 15.78 -2.32
C THR A 170 -0.29 16.96 -3.29
N SER A 171 0.51 16.87 -4.36
CA SER A 171 0.59 17.91 -5.39
C SER A 171 -0.74 18.05 -6.11
N LEU A 172 -1.33 16.94 -6.54
CA LEU A 172 -2.64 16.90 -7.21
C LEU A 172 -3.73 17.51 -6.31
N GLU A 173 -3.80 17.10 -5.05
CA GLU A 173 -4.79 17.65 -4.10
C GLU A 173 -4.65 19.18 -3.98
N ASN A 174 -3.42 19.68 -3.91
CA ASN A 174 -3.17 21.13 -3.87
C ASN A 174 -3.51 21.84 -5.17
N GLU A 175 -3.28 21.21 -6.33
CA GLU A 175 -3.69 21.76 -7.64
C GLU A 175 -5.21 21.85 -7.73
N ILE A 176 -5.92 20.79 -7.30
CA ILE A 176 -7.38 20.78 -7.24
C ILE A 176 -7.90 21.87 -6.30
N ILE A 177 -7.34 22.01 -5.09
CA ILE A 177 -7.74 23.05 -4.14
C ILE A 177 -7.53 24.44 -4.73
N LYS A 178 -6.38 24.69 -5.36
CA LYS A 178 -6.08 26.01 -5.95
C LYS A 178 -7.06 26.37 -7.04
N ALA A 179 -7.37 25.44 -7.95
CA ALA A 179 -8.38 25.64 -8.98
C ALA A 179 -9.77 25.85 -8.36
N ALA A 180 -10.19 24.99 -7.43
CA ALA A 180 -11.49 25.12 -6.76
C ALA A 180 -11.65 26.46 -6.02
N VAL A 181 -10.60 26.94 -5.33
CA VAL A 181 -10.59 28.26 -4.67
C VAL A 181 -10.67 29.39 -5.69
N LYS A 182 -9.89 29.31 -6.78
CA LYS A 182 -9.92 30.28 -7.88
C LYS A 182 -11.32 30.40 -8.49
N HIS A 183 -12.06 29.29 -8.56
CA HIS A 183 -13.43 29.20 -9.06
C HIS A 183 -14.50 29.29 -7.96
N LYS A 184 -14.16 29.81 -6.78
CA LYS A 184 -15.09 30.12 -5.66
C LYS A 184 -15.91 28.94 -5.12
N ALA A 185 -15.33 27.74 -5.14
CA ALA A 185 -15.94 26.57 -4.49
C ALA A 185 -16.15 26.82 -2.99
N ILE A 186 -17.30 26.40 -2.46
CA ILE A 186 -17.68 26.54 -1.04
C ILE A 186 -16.76 25.72 -0.15
N GLU A 187 -16.47 24.49 -0.55
CA GLU A 187 -15.61 23.54 0.17
C GLU A 187 -14.62 22.86 -0.80
N PRO A 188 -13.44 23.47 -1.05
CA PRO A 188 -12.42 22.92 -1.95
C PRO A 188 -11.96 21.50 -1.58
N SER A 189 -11.95 21.16 -0.28
CA SER A 189 -11.61 19.82 0.21
C SER A 189 -12.60 18.74 -0.26
N HIS A 190 -13.86 19.11 -0.47
CA HIS A 190 -14.87 18.18 -0.99
C HIS A 190 -14.58 17.87 -2.47
N ILE A 191 -14.23 18.89 -3.26
CA ILE A 191 -13.85 18.75 -4.67
C ILE A 191 -12.66 17.79 -4.82
N VAL A 192 -11.67 17.88 -3.94
CA VAL A 192 -10.55 16.92 -3.90
C VAL A 192 -11.05 15.48 -3.71
N LYS A 193 -11.94 15.24 -2.74
CA LYS A 193 -12.44 13.88 -2.47
C LYS A 193 -13.18 13.28 -3.67
N MET A 194 -13.90 14.11 -4.42
CA MET A 194 -14.65 13.69 -5.61
C MET A 194 -13.72 13.41 -6.79
N LEU A 195 -12.76 14.31 -7.06
CA LEU A 195 -12.05 14.32 -8.34
C LEU A 195 -10.63 13.74 -8.29
N ARG A 196 -10.03 13.52 -7.11
CA ARG A 196 -8.63 13.07 -7.00
C ARG A 196 -8.30 11.78 -7.79
N ASN A 197 -9.29 10.91 -7.97
CA ASN A 197 -9.11 9.62 -8.65
C ASN A 197 -9.28 9.74 -10.18
N GLU A 198 -9.73 10.88 -10.68
CA GLU A 198 -9.99 11.09 -12.11
C GLU A 198 -8.74 11.56 -12.87
N PHE A 199 -7.70 11.99 -12.16
CA PHE A 199 -6.48 12.50 -12.78
C PHE A 199 -5.38 11.43 -12.82
N THR A 200 -4.65 11.40 -13.92
CA THR A 200 -3.43 10.60 -14.07
C THR A 200 -2.21 11.50 -14.16
N PHE A 201 -1.10 11.06 -13.57
CA PHE A 201 0.18 11.75 -13.63
C PHE A 201 1.03 11.21 -14.79
N ASP A 202 1.49 12.09 -15.66
CA ASP A 202 2.49 11.77 -16.69
C ASP A 202 3.87 12.19 -16.18
N ALA A 203 4.77 11.21 -16.13
CA ALA A 203 6.14 11.40 -15.69
C ALA A 203 7.01 12.15 -16.71
N ASP A 204 6.68 12.07 -18.01
CA ASP A 204 7.44 12.70 -19.08
C ASP A 204 7.21 14.21 -19.11
N VAL A 205 5.96 14.63 -18.89
CA VAL A 205 5.56 16.05 -18.89
C VAL A 205 5.53 16.65 -17.48
N GLY A 206 5.46 15.81 -16.44
CA GLY A 206 5.47 16.23 -15.04
C GLY A 206 4.20 16.94 -14.60
N ARG A 207 3.04 16.58 -15.17
CA ARG A 207 1.74 17.22 -14.93
C ARG A 207 0.63 16.19 -14.74
N PHE A 208 -0.47 16.64 -14.14
CA PHE A 208 -1.71 15.88 -14.01
C PHE A 208 -2.71 16.27 -15.10
N PHE A 209 -3.38 15.29 -15.68
CA PHE A 209 -4.42 15.48 -16.68
C PHE A 209 -5.53 14.45 -16.50
N ASN A 210 -6.68 14.77 -17.06
CA ASN A 210 -7.81 13.87 -17.21
C ASN A 210 -8.04 13.60 -18.71
N TYR A 211 -8.35 12.35 -19.04
CA TYR A 211 -8.71 11.96 -20.41
C TYR A 211 -10.21 12.07 -20.63
N VAL A 212 -10.62 13.03 -21.45
CA VAL A 212 -12.00 13.13 -21.92
C VAL A 212 -12.18 12.16 -23.08
N ARG A 213 -13.17 11.28 -22.98
CA ARG A 213 -13.48 10.28 -24.00
C ARG A 213 -14.62 10.74 -24.91
N ASP A 214 -14.53 10.42 -26.20
CA ASP A 214 -15.62 10.62 -27.16
C ASP A 214 -16.78 9.61 -26.92
N GLU A 215 -17.89 9.80 -27.62
CA GLU A 215 -19.06 8.89 -27.59
C GLU A 215 -18.73 7.45 -28.01
N LYS A 216 -17.57 7.23 -28.65
CA LYS A 216 -17.08 5.92 -29.09
C LYS A 216 -16.08 5.32 -28.10
N GLY A 217 -15.78 6.01 -26.99
CA GLY A 217 -14.88 5.57 -25.92
C GLY A 217 -13.39 5.82 -26.17
N ASN A 218 -13.02 6.50 -27.26
CA ASN A 218 -11.63 6.88 -27.58
C ASN A 218 -11.24 8.15 -26.82
N ILE A 219 -9.94 8.30 -26.54
CA ILE A 219 -9.39 9.52 -25.94
C ILE A 219 -9.54 10.65 -26.96
N ALA A 220 -10.34 11.66 -26.62
CA ALA A 220 -10.63 12.80 -27.47
C ALA A 220 -9.76 14.00 -27.13
N LYS A 221 -9.55 14.25 -25.82
CA LYS A 221 -8.77 15.39 -25.34
C LYS A 221 -8.15 15.07 -23.98
N GLU A 222 -6.93 15.55 -23.78
CA GLU A 222 -6.30 15.67 -22.46
C GLU A 222 -6.61 17.05 -21.87
N VAL A 223 -7.11 17.06 -20.64
CA VAL A 223 -7.53 18.28 -19.96
C VAL A 223 -6.72 18.44 -18.68
N GLU A 224 -6.10 19.60 -18.51
CA GLU A 224 -5.34 19.93 -17.28
C GLU A 224 -6.29 20.11 -16.09
N VAL A 225 -5.75 19.99 -14.87
CA VAL A 225 -6.52 20.06 -13.61
C VAL A 225 -7.40 21.30 -13.51
N ASP A 226 -6.88 22.47 -13.88
CA ASP A 226 -7.60 23.75 -13.79
C ASP A 226 -8.78 23.83 -14.78
N GLU A 227 -8.55 23.42 -16.03
CA GLU A 227 -9.61 23.35 -17.06
C GLU A 227 -10.71 22.38 -16.62
N TYR A 228 -10.33 21.19 -16.16
CA TYR A 228 -11.30 20.15 -15.78
C TYR A 228 -12.16 20.59 -14.59
N ILE A 229 -11.56 21.25 -13.59
CA ILE A 229 -12.31 21.74 -12.42
C ILE A 229 -13.23 22.90 -12.79
N THR A 230 -12.82 23.74 -13.72
CA THR A 230 -13.68 24.81 -14.26
C THR A 230 -14.92 24.21 -14.90
N ASP A 231 -14.72 23.23 -15.79
CA ASP A 231 -15.81 22.54 -16.49
C ASP A 231 -16.69 21.74 -15.53
N PHE A 232 -16.09 21.11 -14.51
CA PHE A 232 -16.83 20.39 -13.47
C PHE A 232 -17.73 21.31 -12.66
N LEU A 233 -17.20 22.44 -12.18
CA LEU A 233 -17.96 23.39 -11.35
C LEU A 233 -19.02 24.12 -12.16
N ALA A 234 -18.82 24.34 -13.48
CA ALA A 234 -19.78 25.01 -14.35
C ALA A 234 -21.02 24.17 -14.72
N LYS A 235 -21.08 22.89 -14.33
CA LYS A 235 -22.26 22.04 -14.55
C LYS A 235 -23.39 22.47 -13.61
N GLU A 236 -24.60 22.62 -14.12
CA GLU A 236 -25.82 22.95 -13.35
C GLU A 236 -26.02 22.00 -12.16
N GLU A 237 -25.70 20.72 -12.35
CA GLU A 237 -25.74 19.71 -11.29
C GLU A 237 -24.85 20.05 -10.10
N ASN A 238 -23.78 20.82 -10.30
CA ASN A 238 -22.75 21.16 -9.32
C ASN A 238 -22.85 22.61 -8.81
N ASP A 239 -23.89 23.37 -9.18
CA ASP A 239 -24.04 24.76 -8.75
C ASP A 239 -24.04 24.92 -7.22
N TYR A 240 -24.53 23.90 -6.49
CA TYR A 240 -24.50 23.85 -5.03
C TYR A 240 -23.09 23.85 -4.42
N LEU A 241 -22.05 23.62 -5.22
CA LEU A 241 -20.64 23.62 -4.81
C LEU A 241 -19.99 24.99 -4.96
N ILE A 242 -20.61 25.94 -5.67
CA ILE A 242 -20.08 27.29 -5.90
C ILE A 242 -20.74 28.26 -4.93
N SER A 243 -19.94 29.16 -4.35
CA SER A 243 -20.52 30.31 -3.66
C SER A 243 -20.91 31.37 -4.70
N GLU A 244 -22.20 31.51 -4.98
CA GLU A 244 -22.72 32.79 -5.47
C GLU A 244 -22.23 33.90 -4.53
N ASN A 245 -22.00 35.12 -5.02
CA ASN A 245 -21.38 36.26 -4.30
C ASN A 245 -22.09 36.64 -2.96
N VAL A 246 -22.04 35.77 -1.97
CA VAL A 246 -22.51 35.98 -0.61
C VAL A 246 -21.28 36.46 0.15
N ASN A 247 -21.29 37.75 0.45
CA ASN A 247 -20.27 38.45 1.21
C ASN A 247 -20.09 37.77 2.59
N ARG A 248 -19.16 36.83 2.72
CA ARG A 248 -18.89 36.05 3.95
C ARG A 248 -18.14 36.87 5.03
N THR A 249 -18.42 38.16 5.15
CA THR A 249 -17.83 39.01 6.21
C THR A 249 -18.52 38.82 7.58
N SER A 250 -19.60 38.04 7.68
CA SER A 250 -20.43 37.95 8.90
C SER A 250 -20.60 36.55 9.49
N LEU A 251 -19.57 35.70 9.45
CA LEU A 251 -19.50 34.47 10.25
C LEU A 251 -18.12 34.36 10.90
N ARG A 252 -17.74 35.39 11.66
CA ARG A 252 -16.81 35.19 12.77
C ARG A 252 -17.55 34.39 13.84
N PHE A 253 -17.30 33.08 13.89
CA PHE A 253 -17.52 32.32 15.11
C PHE A 253 -16.72 33.04 16.21
N GLN A 254 -17.44 33.66 17.14
CA GLN A 254 -16.86 34.05 18.42
C GLN A 254 -16.56 32.75 19.16
N ASP A 255 -15.27 32.40 19.26
CA ASP A 255 -14.78 31.44 20.24
C ASP A 255 -15.09 32.00 21.64
N THR A 256 -16.24 31.63 22.19
CA THR A 256 -16.52 31.75 23.62
C THR A 256 -15.96 30.53 24.31
N ASN A 257 -14.65 30.52 24.54
CA ASN A 257 -14.02 29.75 25.61
C ASN A 257 -13.09 30.68 26.39
N LYS A 258 -13.72 31.51 27.22
CA LYS A 258 -13.07 32.08 28.41
C LYS A 258 -13.21 31.05 29.55
N ASP A 259 -12.13 30.92 30.30
CA ASP A 259 -11.98 30.20 31.56
C ASP A 259 -11.81 28.68 31.49
N LYS A 260 -10.57 28.26 31.20
CA LYS A 260 -9.73 27.59 32.21
C LYS A 260 -8.27 27.75 31.84
N ASP A 261 -7.51 28.33 32.75
CA ASP A 261 -6.04 28.32 32.78
C ASP A 261 -5.53 26.88 32.60
N ILE A 262 -5.26 26.50 31.36
CA ILE A 262 -4.28 25.47 31.05
C ILE A 262 -3.15 26.23 30.38
N ARG A 263 -2.19 26.66 31.19
CA ARG A 263 -0.84 26.94 30.71
C ARG A 263 -0.28 25.63 30.15
N VAL A 264 -0.63 25.32 28.92
CA VAL A 264 0.12 24.34 28.14
C VAL A 264 1.46 25.01 27.90
N ASN A 265 2.45 24.59 28.68
CA ASN A 265 3.84 24.87 28.39
C ASN A 265 4.07 24.49 26.92
N LEU A 266 4.16 25.50 26.05
CA LEU A 266 4.73 25.34 24.72
C LEU A 266 6.19 24.96 24.93
N SER A 267 6.40 23.66 25.14
CA SER A 267 7.66 22.99 24.94
C SER A 267 8.04 23.21 23.48
N LYS A 268 9.02 24.07 23.26
CA LYS A 268 9.71 24.26 21.98
C LYS A 268 10.21 22.88 21.51
N ASN A 269 9.52 22.27 20.52
CA ASN A 269 9.93 21.12 19.66
C ASN A 269 8.90 19.98 19.48
N THR A 270 7.59 20.23 19.33
CA THR A 270 6.60 19.15 19.18
C THR A 270 5.87 19.10 17.83
N LYS A 271 6.38 19.70 16.75
CA LYS A 271 5.73 19.59 15.42
C LYS A 271 5.76 18.15 14.86
N TYR A 272 6.74 17.35 15.30
CA TYR A 272 7.00 15.99 14.81
C TYR A 272 7.31 15.02 15.96
N ASP A 273 6.50 15.02 17.02
CA ASP A 273 6.69 14.05 18.09
C ASP A 273 6.33 12.63 17.61
N PRO A 274 7.27 11.66 17.60
CA PRO A 274 7.01 10.28 17.22
C PRO A 274 5.98 9.56 18.10
N LYS A 275 5.69 10.11 19.29
CA LYS A 275 4.71 9.55 20.21
C LYS A 275 3.33 10.22 20.12
N SER A 276 3.19 11.24 19.26
CA SER A 276 1.90 11.92 19.08
C SER A 276 0.91 10.97 18.37
N PRO A 277 -0.29 10.73 18.92
CA PRO A 277 -1.31 9.88 18.30
C PRO A 277 -1.59 10.30 16.85
N THR A 278 -1.70 11.61 16.60
CA THR A 278 -1.92 12.16 15.25
C THR A 278 -0.80 11.84 14.25
N VAL A 279 0.45 11.67 14.71
CA VAL A 279 1.58 11.31 13.86
C VAL A 279 1.61 9.81 13.62
N VAL A 280 1.26 9.01 14.63
CA VAL A 280 1.16 7.54 14.54
C VAL A 280 0.02 7.13 13.61
N ASP A 281 -1.17 7.70 13.80
CA ASP A 281 -2.35 7.41 12.97
C ASP A 281 -2.11 7.81 11.52
N ALA A 282 -1.55 9.00 11.29
CA ALA A 282 -1.23 9.46 9.95
C ALA A 282 -0.10 8.65 9.28
N ALA A 283 0.85 8.12 10.05
CA ALA A 283 1.88 7.21 9.52
C ALA A 283 1.27 5.85 9.13
N ALA A 284 0.34 5.34 9.95
CA ALA A 284 -0.39 4.10 9.67
C ALA A 284 -1.29 4.23 8.43
N ASP A 285 -2.04 5.33 8.32
CA ASP A 285 -2.87 5.66 7.15
C ASP A 285 -2.01 5.78 5.87
N ALA A 286 -0.78 6.26 6.02
CA ALA A 286 0.19 6.36 4.93
C ALA A 286 0.96 5.06 4.65
N GLY A 287 0.75 3.99 5.44
CA GLY A 287 1.46 2.73 5.30
C GLY A 287 2.98 2.83 5.53
N LEU A 288 3.40 3.78 6.37
CA LEU A 288 4.80 4.08 6.68
C LEU A 288 5.12 3.82 8.16
N SER A 289 6.41 3.66 8.44
CA SER A 289 6.88 3.74 9.82
C SER A 289 6.77 5.19 10.32
N VAL A 290 6.53 5.36 11.62
CA VAL A 290 6.45 6.69 12.24
C VAL A 290 7.72 7.54 11.98
N PRO A 291 8.95 6.99 12.04
CA PRO A 291 10.16 7.71 11.62
C PRO A 291 10.11 8.21 10.17
N ASP A 292 9.72 7.36 9.22
CA ASP A 292 9.71 7.72 7.79
C ASP A 292 8.67 8.82 7.51
N TRP A 293 7.50 8.74 8.17
CA TRP A 293 6.45 9.75 8.06
C TRP A 293 6.92 11.12 8.56
N ILE A 294 7.67 11.15 9.66
CA ILE A 294 8.26 12.37 10.20
C ILE A 294 9.28 12.97 9.23
N GLU A 295 10.16 12.15 8.65
CA GLU A 295 11.17 12.60 7.68
C GLU A 295 10.51 13.22 6.44
N VAL A 296 9.49 12.57 5.89
CA VAL A 296 8.70 13.08 4.75
C VAL A 296 8.09 14.45 5.07
N ARG A 297 7.48 14.59 6.26
CA ARG A 297 6.89 15.86 6.70
C ARG A 297 7.94 16.97 6.86
N GLN A 298 9.12 16.66 7.40
CA GLN A 298 10.20 17.63 7.55
C GLN A 298 10.72 18.12 6.20
N LEU A 299 10.96 17.21 5.25
CA LEU A 299 11.41 17.55 3.91
C LEU A 299 10.38 18.40 3.16
N ARG A 300 9.10 18.06 3.29
CA ARG A 300 7.99 18.82 2.72
C ARG A 300 7.96 20.25 3.25
N ASP A 301 7.99 20.42 4.56
CA ASP A 301 7.94 21.74 5.19
C ASP A 301 9.18 22.57 4.87
N ALA A 302 10.37 21.96 4.80
CA ALA A 302 11.58 22.63 4.35
C ALA A 302 11.49 23.10 2.89
N LYS A 303 10.86 22.32 2.01
CA LYS A 303 10.61 22.71 0.62
C LYS A 303 9.60 23.85 0.51
N PHE A 304 8.53 23.82 1.32
CA PHE A 304 7.56 24.93 1.36
C PHE A 304 8.19 26.22 1.87
N ALA A 305 8.99 26.18 2.93
CA ALA A 305 9.71 27.35 3.43
C ALA A 305 10.67 27.95 2.38
N LYS A 306 11.34 27.11 1.59
CA LYS A 306 12.17 27.57 0.46
C LYS A 306 11.35 28.25 -0.65
N ILE A 307 10.13 27.76 -0.91
CA ILE A 307 9.25 28.36 -1.91
C ILE A 307 8.69 29.70 -1.43
N GLU A 308 8.30 29.81 -0.15
CA GLU A 308 7.80 31.05 0.43
C GLU A 308 8.88 32.14 0.47
N SER A 309 10.09 31.82 0.95
CA SER A 309 11.21 32.76 0.94
C SER A 309 11.60 33.22 -0.47
N ALA A 310 11.50 32.34 -1.48
CA ALA A 310 11.74 32.71 -2.88
C ALA A 310 10.62 33.57 -3.49
N LYS A 311 9.41 33.55 -2.92
CA LYS A 311 8.30 34.44 -3.31
C LYS A 311 8.38 35.81 -2.64
N GLU A 312 8.85 35.87 -1.40
CA GLU A 312 9.04 37.14 -0.67
C GLU A 312 10.26 37.94 -1.18
N ALA A 313 11.22 37.26 -1.82
CA ALA A 313 12.41 37.88 -2.42
C ALA A 313 12.19 38.42 -3.86
N LYS A 314 10.97 38.30 -4.41
CA LYS A 314 10.57 38.81 -5.73
C LYS A 314 9.55 39.93 -5.59
#